data_AF-A0A7V3RL82-F1
#
_entry.id   AF-A0A7V3RL82-F1
#
_cell.length_a   1.000
_cell.length_b   1.000
_cell.length_c   1.000
_cell.angle_alpha   90.00
_cell.angle_beta   90.00
_cell.angle_gamma   90.00
#
_symmetry.space_group_name_H-M   'P 1'
#
loop_
_entity.id
_entity.type
_entity.pdbx_description
1 polymer ?
#
loop_
_entity_poly.entity_id
_entity_poly.type
_entity_poly.pdbx_seq_one_letter_code
_entity_poly.pdbx_strand_id
1 'polypeptide(L)'
;MIKKKAQIAIKYFVVPIILILSFSGCTITFDNLSSGTEYHVNDSFYSSYIKMAVEKYYWGNGKWTDQGVVKVMAGSYSGGTGNDINLNNANLYFAFPYPIKNVMLYFGDYGGSKNLVVNGYLTNFNNFVNINGISITGVNVAVTILSTNVSRKMGVLRLNGTINEFKIGGQELWIDNVSFQK
;
A
#
# COMPACT_ATOMS: atom_id res chain seq x y z
N MET A 1 -33.07 54.44 11.04
CA MET A 1 -32.49 53.27 11.72
C MET A 1 -32.86 52.00 10.96
N ILE A 2 -31.94 51.41 10.20
CA ILE A 2 -32.16 50.18 9.43
C ILE A 2 -31.55 49.01 10.22
N LYS A 3 -32.38 48.02 10.59
CA LYS A 3 -31.91 46.77 11.23
C LYS A 3 -31.34 45.83 10.15
N LYS A 4 -30.02 45.62 10.13
CA LYS A 4 -29.40 44.53 9.35
C LYS A 4 -29.70 43.19 10.04
N LYS A 5 -30.45 42.29 9.38
CA LYS A 5 -30.57 40.89 9.80
C LYS A 5 -29.26 40.18 9.48
N ALA A 6 -28.61 39.61 10.49
CA ALA A 6 -27.46 38.72 10.32
C ALA A 6 -27.94 37.39 9.74
N GLN A 7 -27.36 36.98 8.61
CA GLN A 7 -27.65 35.72 7.96
C GLN A 7 -26.57 34.71 8.41
N ILE A 8 -26.97 33.73 9.23
CA ILE A 8 -26.08 32.67 9.71
C ILE A 8 -25.93 31.66 8.57
N ALA A 9 -24.75 31.65 7.94
CA ALA A 9 -24.38 30.62 6.98
C ALA A 9 -24.02 29.34 7.74
N ILE A 10 -24.93 28.36 7.74
CA ILE A 10 -24.65 27.01 8.24
C ILE A 10 -23.74 26.34 7.21
N LYS A 11 -22.45 26.27 7.53
CA LYS A 11 -21.44 25.58 6.73
C LYS A 11 -21.66 24.07 6.93
N TYR A 12 -22.30 23.40 5.97
CA TYR A 12 -22.45 21.94 6.00
C TYR A 12 -21.06 21.30 6.01
N PHE A 13 -20.69 20.72 7.15
CA PHE A 13 -19.49 19.91 7.28
C PHE A 13 -19.81 18.53 6.71
N VAL A 14 -19.39 18.30 5.46
CA VAL A 14 -19.48 16.96 4.86
C VAL A 14 -18.43 16.10 5.56
N VAL A 15 -18.86 15.28 6.51
CA VAL A 15 -18.02 14.21 7.06
C VAL A 15 -17.94 13.13 5.97
N PRO A 16 -16.77 12.82 5.40
CA PRO A 16 -16.66 11.70 4.49
C PRO A 16 -16.99 10.44 5.29
N ILE A 17 -18.12 9.80 4.97
CA ILE A 17 -18.44 8.47 5.48
C ILE A 17 -17.39 7.53 4.90
N ILE A 18 -16.38 7.21 5.70
CA ILE A 18 -15.44 6.14 5.40
C ILE A 18 -16.23 4.85 5.60
N LEU A 19 -16.76 4.30 4.50
CA LEU A 19 -17.35 2.96 4.51
C LEU A 19 -16.21 1.96 4.72
N ILE A 20 -15.94 1.63 5.98
CA ILE A 20 -15.08 0.49 6.33
C ILE A 20 -15.91 -0.76 6.03
N LEU A 21 -15.86 -1.21 4.77
CA LEU A 21 -16.36 -2.54 4.42
C LEU A 21 -15.57 -3.54 5.26
N SER A 22 -16.26 -4.34 6.06
CA SER A 22 -15.67 -5.46 6.76
C SER A 22 -15.10 -6.43 5.72
N PHE A 23 -13.78 -6.44 5.60
CA PHE A 23 -13.08 -7.34 4.72
C PHE A 23 -13.06 -8.73 5.39
N SER A 24 -13.96 -9.63 5.00
CA SER A 24 -14.01 -11.04 5.43
C SER A 24 -12.85 -11.90 4.91
N GLY A 25 -11.65 -11.32 4.82
CA GLY A 25 -10.44 -11.94 4.26
C GLY A 25 -9.39 -12.29 5.30
N CYS A 26 -8.34 -12.96 4.86
CA CYS A 26 -7.13 -13.15 5.65
C CYS A 26 -6.34 -11.84 5.66
N THR A 27 -5.70 -11.51 6.77
CA THR A 27 -4.83 -10.32 6.90
C THR A 27 -3.43 -10.74 7.32
N ILE A 28 -2.44 -10.25 6.58
CA ILE A 28 -1.03 -10.33 6.94
C ILE A 28 -0.70 -9.07 7.76
N THR A 29 -0.28 -9.27 9.00
CA THR A 29 0.33 -8.23 9.83
C THR A 29 1.77 -8.62 10.10
N PHE A 30 2.67 -7.66 10.22
CA PHE A 30 4.11 -7.95 10.33
C PHE A 30 4.60 -8.03 11.78
N ASP A 31 3.67 -8.11 12.73
CA ASP A 31 3.94 -8.07 14.17
C ASP A 31 4.67 -9.31 14.68
N ASN A 32 4.61 -10.42 13.94
CA ASN A 32 5.36 -11.64 14.26
C ASN A 32 6.86 -11.52 13.93
N LEU A 33 7.27 -10.45 13.26
CA LEU A 33 8.66 -10.22 12.87
C LEU A 33 9.37 -9.30 13.89
N SER A 34 10.67 -9.49 14.07
CA SER A 34 11.45 -8.60 14.93
C SER A 34 11.73 -7.27 14.23
N SER A 35 11.35 -6.14 14.84
CA SER A 35 11.68 -4.81 14.34
C SER A 35 13.19 -4.63 14.19
N GLY A 36 13.63 -3.95 13.14
CA GLY A 36 15.02 -3.79 12.76
C GLY A 36 15.56 -4.90 11.86
N THR A 37 14.83 -6.00 11.67
CA THR A 37 15.23 -7.07 10.74
C THR A 37 15.23 -6.55 9.30
N GLU A 38 16.26 -6.90 8.56
CA GLU A 38 16.42 -6.58 7.14
C GLU A 38 16.44 -7.87 6.31
N TYR A 39 15.82 -7.80 5.14
CA TYR A 39 15.82 -8.84 4.12
C TYR A 39 16.28 -8.21 2.81
N HIS A 40 17.20 -8.87 2.11
CA HIS A 40 17.78 -8.43 0.85
C HIS A 40 17.19 -9.21 -0.32
N VAL A 41 17.48 -8.76 -1.54
CA VAL A 41 17.00 -9.43 -2.75
C VAL A 41 17.43 -10.90 -2.78
N ASN A 42 16.48 -11.77 -3.13
CA ASN A 42 16.50 -13.23 -3.07
C ASN A 42 16.26 -13.85 -1.68
N ASP A 43 16.16 -13.05 -0.62
CA ASP A 43 15.67 -13.54 0.67
C ASP A 43 14.17 -13.82 0.62
N SER A 44 13.72 -14.66 1.55
CA SER A 44 12.30 -14.88 1.80
C SER A 44 12.03 -15.06 3.27
N PHE A 45 10.83 -14.66 3.69
CA PHE A 45 10.37 -14.77 5.06
C PHE A 45 8.88 -15.08 5.11
N TYR A 46 8.38 -15.35 6.31
CA TYR A 46 6.98 -15.69 6.54
C TYR A 46 6.34 -14.74 7.53
N SER A 47 5.10 -14.37 7.24
CA SER A 47 4.24 -13.61 8.12
C SER A 47 2.80 -14.03 7.85
N SER A 48 2.01 -14.24 8.92
CA SER A 48 0.67 -14.84 8.84
C SER A 48 0.59 -16.09 7.93
N TYR A 49 1.61 -16.95 7.99
CA TYR A 49 1.77 -18.17 7.16
C TYR A 49 1.90 -17.95 5.64
N ILE A 50 1.95 -16.70 5.18
CA ILE A 50 2.21 -16.37 3.78
C ILE A 50 3.72 -16.16 3.61
N LYS A 51 4.29 -16.82 2.59
CA LYS A 51 5.68 -16.58 2.19
C LYS A 51 5.74 -15.27 1.42
N MET A 52 6.69 -14.40 1.75
CA MET A 52 7.06 -13.27 0.91
C MET A 52 8.50 -13.41 0.46
N ALA A 53 8.77 -12.98 -0.77
CA ALA A 53 10.10 -12.98 -1.36
C ALA A 53 10.51 -11.56 -1.74
N VAL A 54 11.75 -11.21 -1.42
CA VAL A 54 12.31 -9.92 -1.79
C VAL A 54 12.88 -10.01 -3.19
N GLU A 55 12.40 -9.13 -4.07
CA GLU A 55 12.76 -9.11 -5.48
C GLU A 55 13.41 -7.78 -5.89
N LYS A 56 14.09 -7.83 -7.03
CA LYS A 56 14.70 -6.67 -7.68
C LYS A 56 13.68 -5.56 -7.88
N TYR A 57 14.15 -4.32 -7.81
CA TYR A 57 13.33 -3.13 -8.00
C TYR A 57 13.60 -2.48 -9.35
N TYR A 58 12.53 -2.01 -9.98
CA TYR A 58 12.59 -1.22 -11.20
C TYR A 58 12.50 0.27 -10.88
N TRP A 59 13.52 1.02 -11.26
CA TRP A 59 13.59 2.47 -11.09
C TRP A 59 12.73 3.19 -12.12
N GLY A 60 12.22 4.37 -11.77
CA GLY A 60 11.55 5.26 -12.73
C GLY A 60 12.45 5.73 -13.91
N ASN A 61 13.76 5.50 -13.85
CA ASN A 61 14.69 5.74 -14.96
C ASN A 61 14.84 4.54 -15.92
N GLY A 62 14.06 3.48 -15.71
CA GLY A 62 14.01 2.30 -16.58
C GLY A 62 15.04 1.21 -16.29
N LYS A 63 15.83 1.33 -15.21
CA LYS A 63 16.84 0.34 -14.81
C LYS A 63 16.36 -0.54 -13.67
N TRP A 64 16.93 -1.74 -13.57
CA TRP A 64 16.75 -2.63 -12.42
C TRP A 64 17.88 -2.46 -11.40
N THR A 65 17.59 -2.73 -10.13
CA THR A 65 18.57 -2.90 -9.06
C THR A 65 18.25 -4.13 -8.21
N ASP A 66 19.29 -4.77 -7.70
CA ASP A 66 19.22 -5.81 -6.67
C ASP A 66 19.79 -5.34 -5.31
N GLN A 67 20.19 -4.08 -5.20
CA GLN A 67 20.75 -3.47 -3.98
C GLN A 67 19.66 -2.99 -3.00
N GLY A 68 18.44 -3.50 -3.16
CA GLY A 68 17.29 -3.16 -2.34
C GLY A 68 17.28 -3.81 -0.98
N VAL A 69 16.55 -3.20 -0.06
CA VAL A 69 16.29 -3.76 1.27
C VAL A 69 14.82 -3.66 1.63
N VAL A 70 14.33 -4.70 2.30
CA VAL A 70 13.04 -4.75 2.97
C VAL A 70 13.31 -4.79 4.46
N LYS A 71 12.79 -3.81 5.20
CA LYS A 71 13.06 -3.65 6.63
C LYS A 71 11.79 -3.68 7.45
N VAL A 72 11.79 -4.48 8.52
CA VAL A 72 10.72 -4.49 9.52
C VAL A 72 10.90 -3.28 10.42
N MET A 73 9.89 -2.43 10.54
CA MET A 73 9.97 -1.16 11.26
C MET A 73 8.78 -1.01 12.21
N ALA A 74 9.06 -0.82 13.49
CA ALA A 74 8.05 -0.35 14.45
C ALA A 74 7.86 1.17 14.28
N GLY A 75 6.65 1.63 13.98
CA GLY A 75 6.41 3.07 13.83
C GLY A 75 5.09 3.51 13.19
N SER A 76 4.28 2.58 12.65
CA SER A 76 2.99 2.89 12.04
C SER A 76 3.06 3.97 10.94
N TYR A 77 4.14 3.97 10.15
CA TYR A 77 4.36 4.83 8.99
C TYR A 77 3.37 4.53 7.87
N SER A 78 2.82 3.32 7.80
CA SER A 78 1.74 2.97 6.86
C SER A 78 0.35 3.49 7.28
N GLY A 79 0.19 3.91 8.53
CA GLY A 79 -1.10 4.18 9.15
C GLY A 79 -1.77 2.96 9.80
N GLY A 80 -1.12 1.79 9.74
CA GLY A 80 -1.49 0.59 10.50
C GLY A 80 -1.00 0.60 11.96
N THR A 81 -0.94 -0.57 12.60
CA THR A 81 -0.56 -0.72 14.01
C THR A 81 0.55 -1.75 14.14
N GLY A 82 1.49 -1.54 15.05
CA GLY A 82 2.58 -2.50 15.28
C GLY A 82 3.72 -2.30 14.27
N ASN A 83 4.13 -3.38 13.62
CA ASN A 83 5.23 -3.35 12.66
C ASN A 83 4.74 -3.08 11.23
N ASP A 84 5.43 -2.18 10.54
CA ASP A 84 5.32 -2.02 9.10
C ASP A 84 6.47 -2.74 8.38
N ILE A 85 6.29 -2.96 7.07
CA ILE A 85 7.39 -3.23 6.17
C ILE A 85 7.78 -1.96 5.43
N ASN A 86 9.02 -1.53 5.60
CA ASN A 86 9.66 -0.53 4.76
C ASN A 86 10.28 -1.19 3.52
N LEU A 87 9.88 -0.72 2.36
CA LEU A 87 10.39 -1.08 1.05
C LEU A 87 11.29 0.06 0.57
N ASN A 88 12.58 -0.24 0.43
CA ASN A 88 13.58 0.71 -0.03
C ASN A 88 14.42 0.09 -1.16
N ASN A 89 14.06 0.45 -2.38
CA ASN A 89 14.60 -0.10 -3.64
C ASN A 89 14.42 -1.61 -3.76
N ALA A 90 13.34 -2.14 -3.20
CA ALA A 90 12.97 -3.54 -3.28
C ALA A 90 11.50 -3.71 -3.66
N ASN A 91 11.18 -4.82 -4.33
CA ASN A 91 9.82 -5.32 -4.48
C ASN A 91 9.60 -6.44 -3.46
N LEU A 92 8.40 -6.52 -2.90
CA LEU A 92 7.97 -7.64 -2.08
C LEU A 92 6.89 -8.42 -2.82
N TYR A 93 7.19 -9.66 -3.15
CA TYR A 93 6.26 -10.61 -3.73
C TYR A 93 5.51 -11.36 -2.63
N PHE A 94 4.19 -11.52 -2.80
CA PHE A 94 3.34 -12.26 -1.89
C PHE A 94 2.93 -13.59 -2.54
N ALA A 95 3.41 -14.71 -2.00
CA ALA A 95 3.08 -16.05 -2.51
C ALA A 95 1.72 -16.51 -1.99
N PHE A 96 0.64 -15.90 -2.48
CA PHE A 96 -0.71 -16.33 -2.14
C PHE A 96 -0.97 -17.77 -2.64
N PRO A 97 -1.64 -18.61 -1.83
CA PRO A 97 -1.79 -20.04 -2.14
C PRO A 97 -2.77 -20.34 -3.29
N TYR A 98 -3.50 -19.33 -3.77
CA TYR A 98 -4.48 -19.41 -4.85
C TYR A 98 -4.66 -18.03 -5.49
N PRO A 99 -5.23 -17.94 -6.70
CA PRO A 99 -5.68 -16.67 -7.26
C PRO A 99 -6.69 -16.01 -6.33
N ILE A 100 -6.43 -14.76 -5.97
CA ILE A 100 -7.27 -13.95 -5.08
C ILE A 100 -8.12 -12.97 -5.89
N LYS A 101 -9.20 -12.45 -5.31
CA LYS A 101 -10.11 -11.48 -5.93
C LYS A 101 -9.91 -10.06 -5.43
N ASN A 102 -9.40 -9.93 -4.23
CA ASN A 102 -9.20 -8.65 -3.59
C ASN A 102 -7.86 -8.61 -2.87
N VAL A 103 -7.18 -7.47 -2.98
CA VAL A 103 -6.11 -7.07 -2.06
C VAL A 103 -6.48 -5.70 -1.48
N MET A 104 -6.31 -5.54 -0.18
CA MET A 104 -6.30 -4.24 0.48
C MET A 104 -5.02 -4.14 1.28
N LEU A 105 -4.36 -2.98 1.25
CA LEU A 105 -3.23 -2.71 2.14
C LEU A 105 -3.20 -1.25 2.56
N TYR A 106 -2.64 -1.01 3.73
CA TYR A 106 -2.29 0.32 4.20
C TYR A 106 -0.93 0.68 3.62
N PHE A 107 -0.76 1.93 3.21
CA PHE A 107 0.50 2.44 2.72
C PHE A 107 0.86 3.78 3.33
N GLY A 108 2.16 4.01 3.45
CA GLY A 108 2.79 5.30 3.73
C GLY A 108 3.78 5.64 2.62
N ASP A 109 3.51 6.72 1.90
CA ASP A 109 4.33 7.20 0.78
C ASP A 109 5.12 8.44 1.20
N TYR A 110 6.44 8.32 1.24
CA TYR A 110 7.34 9.40 1.69
C TYR A 110 8.25 9.92 0.58
N GLY A 111 8.35 9.21 -0.54
CA GLY A 111 9.18 9.64 -1.66
C GLY A 111 9.39 8.58 -2.75
N GLY A 112 10.08 9.04 -3.80
CA GLY A 112 10.52 8.22 -4.92
C GLY A 112 9.41 7.53 -5.74
N SER A 113 9.83 6.63 -6.64
CA SER A 113 8.94 5.79 -7.43
C SER A 113 8.52 4.52 -6.69
N LYS A 114 7.39 3.96 -7.12
CA LYS A 114 6.79 2.72 -6.61
C LYS A 114 6.62 1.77 -7.78
N ASN A 115 6.69 0.49 -7.49
CA ASN A 115 6.28 -0.55 -8.41
C ASN A 115 5.02 -1.21 -7.88
N LEU A 116 4.08 -1.47 -8.77
CA LEU A 116 2.96 -2.36 -8.54
C LEU A 116 2.96 -3.38 -9.67
N VAL A 117 3.13 -4.66 -9.33
CA VAL A 117 3.04 -5.76 -10.29
C VAL A 117 1.75 -6.51 -10.01
N VAL A 118 0.92 -6.63 -11.04
CA VAL A 118 -0.32 -7.41 -11.01
C VAL A 118 -0.33 -8.29 -12.24
N ASN A 119 -0.46 -9.62 -12.05
CA ASN A 119 -0.50 -10.62 -13.13
C ASN A 119 0.63 -10.45 -14.17
N GLY A 120 1.88 -10.28 -13.73
CA GLY A 120 3.06 -10.10 -14.57
C GLY A 120 3.27 -8.70 -15.13
N TYR A 121 2.30 -7.78 -15.01
CA TYR A 121 2.42 -6.43 -15.54
C TYR A 121 2.94 -5.45 -14.50
N LEU A 122 4.11 -4.86 -14.74
CA LEU A 122 4.73 -3.85 -13.88
C LEU A 122 4.25 -2.44 -14.23
N THR A 123 3.67 -1.76 -13.24
CA THR A 123 3.37 -0.32 -13.29
C THR A 123 4.32 0.42 -12.36
N ASN A 124 5.16 1.31 -12.92
CA ASN A 124 6.00 2.22 -12.14
C ASN A 124 5.33 3.60 -12.05
N PHE A 125 5.25 4.17 -10.85
CA PHE A 125 4.55 5.43 -10.61
C PHE A 125 5.13 6.20 -9.43
N ASN A 126 4.98 7.53 -9.42
CA ASN A 126 5.54 8.39 -8.36
C ASN A 126 4.58 8.67 -7.21
N ASN A 127 3.27 8.45 -7.37
CA ASN A 127 2.28 8.70 -6.33
C ASN A 127 1.05 7.81 -6.57
N PHE A 128 0.50 7.22 -5.51
CA PHE A 128 -0.67 6.34 -5.61
C PHE A 128 -1.89 7.00 -6.26
N VAL A 129 -2.04 8.33 -6.15
CA VAL A 129 -3.14 9.04 -6.85
C VAL A 129 -3.06 8.89 -8.36
N ASN A 130 -1.87 8.67 -8.94
CA ASN A 130 -1.67 8.50 -10.38
C ASN A 130 -2.24 7.18 -10.92
N ILE A 131 -2.42 6.17 -10.06
CA ILE A 131 -2.96 4.87 -10.43
C ILE A 131 -4.39 4.67 -9.93
N ASN A 132 -5.01 5.69 -9.31
CA ASN A 132 -6.38 5.58 -8.84
C ASN A 132 -7.37 5.49 -10.00
N GLY A 133 -8.26 4.50 -9.99
CA GLY A 133 -9.33 4.33 -10.98
C GLY A 133 -8.89 3.64 -12.28
N ILE A 134 -7.63 3.24 -12.40
CA ILE A 134 -7.15 2.51 -13.59
C ILE A 134 -7.44 1.00 -13.45
N SER A 135 -7.34 0.28 -14.58
CA SER A 135 -7.33 -1.18 -14.61
C SER A 135 -5.98 -1.70 -15.07
N ILE A 136 -5.39 -2.63 -14.32
CA ILE A 136 -4.13 -3.31 -14.67
C ILE A 136 -4.46 -4.77 -14.92
N THR A 137 -4.33 -5.25 -16.16
CA THR A 137 -4.64 -6.65 -16.53
C THR A 137 -6.07 -7.10 -16.16
N GLY A 138 -7.03 -6.18 -16.16
CA GLY A 138 -8.42 -6.46 -15.75
C GLY A 138 -8.67 -6.39 -14.24
N VAL A 139 -7.68 -5.98 -13.44
CA VAL A 139 -7.81 -5.71 -12.00
C VAL A 139 -7.97 -4.21 -11.78
N ASN A 140 -9.08 -3.82 -11.17
CA ASN A 140 -9.38 -2.42 -10.86
C ASN A 140 -8.56 -1.95 -9.66
N VAL A 141 -7.99 -0.75 -9.78
CA VAL A 141 -7.20 -0.10 -8.73
C VAL A 141 -8.02 1.03 -8.11
N ALA A 142 -8.15 1.03 -6.79
CA ALA A 142 -8.73 2.12 -6.04
C ALA A 142 -7.77 2.56 -4.92
N VAL A 143 -7.62 3.87 -4.77
CA VAL A 143 -6.74 4.48 -3.77
C VAL A 143 -7.56 5.45 -2.94
N THR A 144 -7.48 5.31 -1.62
CA THR A 144 -8.06 6.26 -0.66
C THR A 144 -6.93 6.91 0.12
N ILE A 145 -6.83 8.24 0.06
CA ILE A 145 -5.85 8.98 0.87
C ILE A 145 -6.46 9.25 2.24
N LEU A 146 -5.78 8.83 3.30
CA LEU A 146 -6.22 9.01 4.69
C LEU A 146 -5.56 10.23 5.35
N SER A 147 -4.35 10.58 4.93
CA SER A 147 -3.65 11.77 5.42
C SER A 147 -2.78 12.34 4.30
N THR A 148 -2.85 13.67 4.13
CA THR A 148 -2.00 14.43 3.20
C THR A 148 -1.03 15.36 3.93
N ASN A 149 -0.79 15.15 5.22
CA ASN A 149 0.24 15.91 5.92
C ASN A 149 1.56 15.75 5.15
N VAL A 150 2.23 16.87 4.88
CA VAL A 150 3.42 16.92 4.01
C VAL A 150 4.51 15.93 4.43
N SER A 151 4.53 15.55 5.71
CA SER A 151 5.46 14.58 6.29
C SER A 151 4.99 13.12 6.27
N ARG A 152 3.71 12.82 5.97
CA ARG A 152 3.14 11.45 5.97
C ARG A 152 1.96 11.34 4.99
N LYS A 153 2.19 10.87 3.76
CA LYS A 153 1.08 10.57 2.81
C LYS A 153 0.62 9.14 3.02
N MET A 154 -0.31 8.96 3.94
CA MET A 154 -0.86 7.65 4.27
C MET A 154 -2.17 7.40 3.53
N GLY A 155 -2.42 6.16 3.17
CA GLY A 155 -3.62 5.77 2.46
C GLY A 155 -3.86 4.27 2.45
N VAL A 156 -4.88 3.89 1.68
CA VAL A 156 -5.24 2.50 1.45
C VAL A 156 -5.27 2.23 -0.05
N LEU A 157 -4.55 1.21 -0.48
CA LEU A 157 -4.64 0.65 -1.83
C LEU A 157 -5.65 -0.50 -1.80
N ARG A 158 -6.53 -0.55 -2.80
CA ARG A 158 -7.44 -1.67 -3.06
C ARG A 158 -7.30 -2.14 -4.50
N LEU A 159 -7.18 -3.44 -4.66
CA LEU A 159 -7.20 -4.12 -5.95
C LEU A 159 -8.41 -5.05 -5.98
N ASN A 160 -9.20 -5.00 -7.06
CA ASN A 160 -10.39 -5.83 -7.23
C ASN A 160 -10.40 -6.45 -8.64
N GLY A 161 -10.42 -7.78 -8.70
CA GLY A 161 -10.33 -8.56 -9.93
C GLY A 161 -9.52 -9.83 -9.70
N THR A 162 -9.41 -10.70 -10.70
CA THR A 162 -8.59 -11.93 -10.55
C THR A 162 -7.11 -11.59 -10.52
N ILE A 163 -6.45 -11.86 -9.39
CA ILE A 163 -5.04 -11.60 -9.13
C ILE A 163 -4.34 -12.95 -8.90
N ASN A 164 -3.52 -13.35 -9.87
CA ASN A 164 -2.66 -14.54 -9.83
C ASN A 164 -1.26 -14.21 -9.31
N GLU A 165 -0.82 -12.95 -9.46
CA GLU A 165 0.48 -12.48 -8.99
C GLU A 165 0.32 -11.06 -8.44
N PHE A 166 0.90 -10.80 -7.27
CA PHE A 166 0.93 -9.49 -6.63
C PHE A 166 2.33 -9.19 -6.08
N LYS A 167 2.89 -8.04 -6.48
CA LYS A 167 4.11 -7.47 -5.91
C LYS A 167 3.93 -5.98 -5.71
N ILE A 168 4.54 -5.44 -4.65
CA ILE A 168 4.61 -4.01 -4.42
C ILE A 168 6.01 -3.62 -3.94
N GLY A 169 6.50 -2.48 -4.40
CA GLY A 169 7.83 -2.00 -4.06
C GLY A 169 7.92 -0.48 -4.08
N GLY A 170 8.98 0.06 -3.49
CA GLY A 170 9.19 1.50 -3.42
C GLY A 170 10.60 1.88 -2.98
N GLN A 171 10.92 3.18 -3.07
CA GLN A 171 12.13 3.80 -2.52
C GLN A 171 11.94 4.18 -1.04
N GLU A 172 10.78 4.73 -0.71
CA GLU A 172 10.43 5.21 0.62
C GLU A 172 8.96 4.87 0.87
N LEU A 173 8.65 3.58 0.78
CA LEU A 173 7.29 3.06 0.89
C LEU A 173 7.18 2.19 2.14
N TRP A 174 6.14 2.42 2.94
CA TRP A 174 5.76 1.56 4.05
C TRP A 174 4.44 0.89 3.72
N ILE A 175 4.31 -0.38 4.07
CA ILE A 175 3.06 -1.13 3.94
C ILE A 175 2.75 -1.90 5.23
N ASP A 176 1.47 -2.07 5.51
CA ASP A 176 0.96 -2.89 6.61
C ASP A 176 -0.47 -3.39 6.29
N ASN A 177 -0.97 -4.32 7.09
CA ASN A 177 -2.33 -4.83 7.05
C ASN A 177 -2.74 -5.25 5.63
N VAL A 178 -1.95 -6.16 5.05
CA VAL A 178 -2.20 -6.69 3.71
C VAL A 178 -3.31 -7.74 3.81
N SER A 179 -4.54 -7.33 3.54
CA SER A 179 -5.71 -8.20 3.52
C SER A 179 -5.98 -8.74 2.12
N PHE A 180 -6.32 -10.03 2.03
CA PHE A 180 -6.67 -10.69 0.78
C PHE A 180 -7.84 -11.67 0.91
N GLN A 181 -8.55 -11.90 -0.20
CA GLN A 181 -9.71 -12.80 -0.29
C GLN A 181 -9.69 -13.60 -1.57
N LYS A 182 -10.20 -14.83 -1.50
CA LYS A 182 -10.49 -15.66 -2.69
C LYS A 182 -11.61 -15.07 -3.55
#